data_AF-A0A106BXE8-F1
#
_entry.id   AF-A0A106BXE8-F1
#
_cell.length_a   1.000
_cell.length_b   1.000
_cell.length_c   1.000
_cell.angle_alpha   90.00
_cell.angle_beta   90.00
_cell.angle_gamma   90.00
#
_symmetry.space_group_name_H-M   'P 1'
#
loop_
_entity.id
_entity.type
_entity.pdbx_description
1 polymer ?
#
loop_
_entity_poly.entity_id
_entity_poly.type
_entity_poly.pdbx_seq_one_letter_code
_entity_poly.pdbx_strand_id
1 'polypeptide(L)'
;MLGVAFLLLRINDVAKLEYLLKKIMLIVGILGVIIIYGGFLYLLFSGRSTAALPWFLLLSPWICVYFGLTQVQQVAVIQWLTHKFSFKKSTK
;
A
#
# COMPACT_ATOMS: atom_id res chain seq x y z
N MET A 1 -10.99 39.62 10.49
CA MET A 1 -11.75 38.38 10.80
C MET A 1 -12.05 37.53 9.55
N LEU A 2 -12.37 38.11 8.38
CA LEU A 2 -12.61 37.33 7.14
C LEU A 2 -11.39 36.50 6.64
N GLY A 3 -10.17 37.04 6.76
CA GLY A 3 -8.97 36.38 6.21
C GLY A 3 -8.60 35.06 6.90
N VAL A 4 -8.83 34.94 8.21
CA VAL A 4 -8.52 33.72 8.98
C VAL A 4 -9.54 32.62 8.69
N ALA A 5 -10.82 32.98 8.56
CA ALA A 5 -11.87 32.03 8.19
C ALA A 5 -11.64 31.42 6.79
N PHE A 6 -11.24 32.25 5.81
CA PHE A 6 -10.91 31.78 4.46
C PHE A 6 -9.66 30.86 4.44
N LEU A 7 -8.66 31.16 5.27
CA LEU A 7 -7.45 30.34 5.40
C LEU A 7 -7.77 28.98 6.05
N LEU A 8 -8.59 28.95 7.10
CA LEU A 8 -9.05 27.70 7.73
C LEU A 8 -9.90 26.85 6.80
N LEU A 9 -10.78 27.46 5.99
CA LEU A 9 -11.57 26.76 4.99
C LEU A 9 -10.68 26.11 3.92
N ARG A 10 -9.68 26.85 3.41
CA ARG A 10 -8.71 26.33 2.44
C ARG A 10 -7.86 25.19 3.01
N ILE A 11 -7.43 25.27 4.27
CA ILE A 11 -6.65 24.20 4.93
C ILE A 11 -7.49 22.92 5.07
N ASN A 12 -8.78 23.06 5.38
CA ASN A 12 -9.67 21.92 5.55
C ASN A 12 -9.89 21.16 4.24
N ASP A 13 -10.05 21.86 3.12
CA ASP A 13 -10.17 21.23 1.79
C ASP A 13 -8.88 20.51 1.36
N VAL A 14 -7.71 21.08 1.62
CA VAL A 14 -6.41 20.45 1.33
C VAL A 14 -6.23 19.17 2.15
N ALA A 15 -6.51 19.21 3.45
CA ALA A 15 -6.42 18.04 4.32
C ALA A 15 -7.38 16.92 3.90
N LYS A 16 -8.60 17.28 3.48
CA LYS A 16 -9.61 16.33 2.99
C LYS A 16 -9.19 15.70 1.66
N LEU A 17 -8.59 16.49 0.77
CA LEU A 17 -8.07 16.01 -0.51
C LEU A 17 -6.90 15.03 -0.30
N GLU A 18 -5.95 15.34 0.57
CA GLU A 18 -4.85 14.42 0.92
C GLU A 18 -5.37 13.11 1.53
N TYR A 19 -6.36 13.19 2.41
CA TYR A 19 -6.99 12.01 3.00
C TYR A 19 -7.68 11.14 1.94
N LEU A 20 -8.45 11.76 1.03
CA LEU A 20 -9.10 11.03 -0.07
C LEU A 20 -8.07 10.44 -1.04
N LEU A 21 -7.01 11.17 -1.37
CA LEU A 21 -5.95 10.70 -2.26
C LEU A 21 -5.26 9.46 -1.68
N LYS A 22 -4.89 9.48 -0.40
CA LYS A 22 -4.31 8.32 0.31
C LYS A 22 -5.26 7.13 0.30
N LYS A 23 -6.54 7.38 0.55
CA LYS A 23 -7.57 6.33 0.55
C LYS A 23 -7.76 5.71 -0.84
N ILE A 24 -7.76 6.51 -1.90
CA ILE A 24 -7.84 6.01 -3.29
C ILE A 24 -6.59 5.19 -3.62
N MET A 25 -5.39 5.66 -3.25
CA MET A 25 -4.14 4.95 -3.50
C MET A 25 -4.11 3.56 -2.82
N LEU A 26 -4.65 3.49 -1.59
CA LEU A 26 -4.79 2.24 -0.84
C LEU A 26 -5.78 1.28 -1.54
N ILE A 27 -6.93 1.78 -1.99
CA ILE A 27 -7.93 0.99 -2.73
C ILE A 27 -7.35 0.47 -4.04
N VAL A 28 -6.68 1.33 -4.81
CA VAL A 28 -6.03 0.96 -6.08
C VAL A 28 -4.94 -0.09 -5.84
N GLY A 29 -4.15 0.05 -4.77
CA GLY A 29 -3.16 -0.94 -4.37
C GLY A 29 -3.79 -2.31 -4.07
N ILE A 30 -4.84 -2.35 -3.25
CA ILE A 30 -5.54 -3.61 -2.91
C ILE A 30 -6.15 -4.24 -4.16
N LEU A 31 -6.81 -3.45 -5.00
CA LEU A 31 -7.41 -3.93 -6.25
C LEU A 31 -6.34 -4.48 -7.20
N GLY A 32 -5.18 -3.82 -7.27
CA GLY A 32 -4.01 -4.28 -8.02
C GLY A 32 -3.48 -5.62 -7.50
N VAL A 33 -3.39 -5.81 -6.18
CA VAL A 33 -3.03 -7.12 -5.59
C VAL A 33 -4.06 -8.18 -6.00
N ILE A 34 -5.36 -7.91 -5.87
CA ILE A 34 -6.40 -8.89 -6.22
C ILE A 34 -6.32 -9.28 -7.70
N ILE A 35 -6.18 -8.31 -8.60
CA ILE A 35 -6.13 -8.57 -10.04
C ILE A 35 -4.86 -9.33 -10.43
N ILE A 36 -3.69 -8.90 -9.95
CA ILE A 36 -2.40 -9.50 -10.34
C ILE A 36 -2.27 -10.91 -9.76
N TYR A 37 -2.60 -11.10 -8.48
CA TYR A 37 -2.54 -12.43 -7.85
C TYR A 37 -3.65 -13.35 -8.36
N GLY A 38 -4.85 -12.82 -8.60
CA GLY A 38 -5.95 -13.57 -9.23
C GLY A 38 -5.60 -14.02 -10.65
N GLY A 39 -5.02 -13.14 -11.46
CA GLY A 39 -4.53 -13.47 -12.80
C GLY A 39 -3.40 -14.50 -12.77
N PHE A 40 -2.47 -14.38 -11.81
CA PHE A 40 -1.40 -15.37 -11.64
C PHE A 40 -1.94 -16.74 -11.24
N LEU A 41 -2.91 -16.78 -10.33
CA LEU A 41 -3.59 -18.01 -9.90
C LEU A 41 -4.36 -18.64 -11.06
N TYR A 42 -5.06 -17.84 -11.87
CA TYR A 42 -5.72 -18.32 -13.08
C TYR A 42 -4.75 -18.93 -14.10
N LEU A 43 -3.58 -18.29 -14.31
CA LEU A 43 -2.54 -18.81 -15.20
C LEU A 43 -1.91 -20.10 -14.69
N LEU A 44 -1.72 -20.21 -13.36
CA LEU A 44 -1.22 -21.42 -12.70
C LEU A 44 -2.17 -22.60 -12.91
N PHE A 45 -3.49 -22.40 -12.75
CA PHE A 45 -4.49 -23.43 -13.02
C PHE A 45 -4.64 -23.76 -14.52
N SER A 46 -4.38 -22.78 -15.40
CA SER A 46 -4.44 -22.98 -16.85
C SER A 46 -3.18 -23.63 -17.44
N GLY A 47 -2.17 -23.94 -16.61
CA GLY A 47 -0.93 -24.62 -17.04
C GLY A 47 -0.02 -23.78 -17.94
N ARG A 48 -0.25 -22.46 -18.04
CA ARG A 48 0.64 -21.57 -18.80
C ARG A 48 1.88 -21.23 -17.98
N SER A 49 3.03 -21.20 -18.65
CA SER A 49 4.30 -20.82 -18.03
C SER A 49 4.22 -19.38 -17.50
N THR A 50 4.17 -19.25 -16.18
CA THR A 50 4.20 -17.97 -15.45
C THR A 50 5.62 -17.40 -15.32
N ALA A 51 6.64 -18.13 -15.78
CA ALA A 51 8.04 -17.69 -15.77
C ALA A 51 8.30 -16.46 -16.65
N ALA A 52 7.44 -16.18 -17.62
CA ALA A 52 7.52 -15.01 -18.48
C ALA A 52 7.01 -13.71 -17.81
N LEU A 53 6.29 -13.82 -16.68
CA LEU A 53 5.78 -12.65 -15.98
C LEU A 53 6.87 -12.08 -15.07
N PRO A 54 7.31 -10.83 -15.29
CA PRO A 54 8.33 -10.22 -14.46
C PRO A 54 7.79 -10.08 -13.03
N TRP A 55 8.52 -10.67 -12.07
CA TRP A 55 8.20 -10.65 -10.65
C TRP A 55 8.02 -9.23 -10.08
N PHE A 56 8.58 -8.22 -10.76
CA PHE A 56 8.36 -6.81 -10.45
C PHE A 56 6.88 -6.40 -10.49
N LEU A 57 6.06 -7.01 -11.37
CA LEU A 57 4.62 -6.77 -11.42
C LEU A 57 3.92 -7.24 -10.14
N LEU A 58 4.44 -8.28 -9.48
CA LEU A 58 3.87 -8.76 -8.21
C LEU A 58 4.21 -7.83 -7.04
N LEU A 59 5.35 -7.13 -7.07
CA LEU A 59 5.80 -6.21 -6.01
C LEU A 59 5.21 -4.80 -6.15
N SER A 60 5.02 -4.31 -7.38
CA SER A 60 4.45 -2.99 -7.69
C SER A 60 3.18 -2.63 -6.90
N PRO A 61 2.12 -3.47 -6.88
CA PRO A 61 0.89 -3.13 -6.15
C PRO A 61 1.11 -3.07 -4.62
N TRP A 62 2.04 -3.85 -4.06
CA TRP A 62 2.36 -3.79 -2.62
C TRP A 62 3.03 -2.48 -2.22
N ILE A 63 3.90 -1.96 -3.08
CA ILE A 63 4.51 -0.64 -2.89
C ILE A 63 3.42 0.43 -2.92
N CYS A 64 2.46 0.30 -3.83
CA CYS A 64 1.31 1.20 -3.94
C CYS A 64 0.40 1.15 -2.69
N VAL A 65 0.12 -0.05 -2.16
CA VAL A 65 -0.59 -0.22 -0.88
C VAL A 65 0.19 0.47 0.23
N TYR A 66 1.50 0.22 0.36
CA TYR A 66 2.33 0.81 1.41
C TYR A 66 2.31 2.34 1.39
N PHE A 67 2.43 2.96 0.22
CA PHE A 67 2.35 4.43 0.09
C PHE A 67 0.94 4.99 0.31
N GLY A 68 -0.11 4.20 0.08
CA GLY A 68 -1.49 4.57 0.39
C GLY A 68 -1.83 4.53 1.90
N LEU A 69 -1.03 3.84 2.72
CA LEU A 69 -1.21 3.79 4.17
C LEU A 69 -0.86 5.13 4.83
N THR A 70 -1.49 5.40 5.98
CA THR A 70 -1.10 6.55 6.82
C THR A 70 0.29 6.34 7.41
N GLN A 71 1.00 7.43 7.72
CA GLN A 71 2.35 7.41 8.31
C GLN A 71 2.43 6.52 9.57
N VAL A 72 1.42 6.60 10.45
CA VAL A 72 1.32 5.76 11.66
C VAL A 72 1.24 4.28 11.29
N GLN A 73 0.45 3.93 10.27
CA GLN A 73 0.33 2.55 9.81
C GLN A 73 1.58 2.06 9.09
N GLN A 74 2.26 2.91 8.31
CA GLN A 74 3.55 2.58 7.69
C GLN A 74 4.61 2.23 8.75
N VAL A 75 4.69 3.02 9.82
CA VAL A 75 5.59 2.74 10.95
C VAL A 75 5.20 1.44 11.66
N ALA A 76 3.91 1.20 11.89
CA ALA A 76 3.43 -0.05 12.47
C ALA A 76 3.78 -1.27 11.61
N VAL A 77 3.70 -1.15 10.27
CA VAL A 77 4.11 -2.19 9.32
C VAL A 77 5.62 -2.44 9.38
N ILE A 78 6.44 -1.38 9.44
CA ILE A 78 7.90 -1.52 9.60
C ILE A 78 8.24 -2.16 10.95
N GLN A 79 7.56 -1.77 12.03
CA GLN A 79 7.76 -2.37 13.35
C GLN A 79 7.36 -3.85 13.35
N TRP A 80 6.23 -4.19 12.74
CA TRP A 80 5.80 -5.58 12.54
C TRP A 80 6.82 -6.37 11.71
N LEU A 81 7.33 -5.78 10.62
CA LEU A 81 8.31 -6.40 9.75
C LEU A 81 9.63 -6.65 10.50
N THR A 82 10.13 -5.63 11.19
CA THR A 82 11.35 -5.71 12.00
C THR A 82 11.20 -6.73 13.12
N HIS A 83 10.05 -6.79 13.80
CA HIS A 83 9.79 -7.80 14.83
C HIS A 83 9.71 -9.21 14.25
N LYS A 84 9.19 -9.37 13.03
CA LYS A 84 9.07 -10.67 12.37
C LYS A 84 10.38 -11.19 11.80
N PHE A 85 11.25 -10.29 11.33
CA PHE A 85 12.59 -10.61 10.83
C PHE A 85 13.67 -10.55 11.92
N SER A 86 13.38 -9.97 13.08
CA SER A 86 14.12 -10.19 14.32
C SER A 86 13.77 -11.58 14.86
N PHE A 87 14.07 -12.60 14.06
CA PHE A 87 14.32 -13.93 14.57
C PHE A 87 15.45 -13.78 15.57
N LYS A 88 15.06 -13.77 16.85
CA LYS A 88 15.92 -13.92 18.00
C LYS A 88 16.99 -14.95 17.63
N LYS A 89 18.25 -14.54 17.50
CA LYS A 89 19.39 -15.44 17.68
C LYS A 89 19.27 -15.96 19.10
N SER A 90 18.51 -17.04 19.31
CA SER A 90 18.54 -17.78 20.55
C SER A 90 19.83 -18.60 20.51
N THR A 91 20.94 -17.91 20.78
CA THR A 91 22.20 -18.54 21.12
C THR A 91 22.00 -19.21 22.48
N LYS A 92 21.76 -20.52 22.47
CA LYS A 92 22.13 -21.43 23.54
C LYS A 92 22.56 -22.75 22.93
#